data_AF-A0A3N5MEN9-F1
#
_entry.id   AF-A0A3N5MEN9-F1
#
_cell.length_a   1.000
_cell.length_b   1.000
_cell.length_c   1.000
_cell.angle_alpha   90.00
_cell.angle_beta   90.00
_cell.angle_gamma   90.00
#
_symmetry.space_group_name_H-M   'P 1'
#
loop_
_entity.id
_entity.type
_entity.pdbx_description
1 polymer ?
#
loop_
_entity_poly.entity_id
_entity_poly.type
_entity_poly.pdbx_seq_one_letter_code
_entity_poly.pdbx_strand_id
1 'polypeptide(L)'
;MKQNLGLNTSRSNNLVATEQWMWLCAPANWPLLLMRDLIEADRPAWYPGFRDGKRKELTPGLVQRAALRLLVQLGTPANPPKVAGKGKGRQKGCRPVARLRYPVIKKTKTGQKQAIASR
;
A
#
# COMPACT_ATOMS: atom_id res chain seq x y z
N MET A 1 4.41 7.05 -1.20
CA MET A 1 3.10 6.51 -1.57
C MET A 1 3.16 5.10 -2.18
N LYS A 2 3.66 4.89 -3.41
CA LYS A 2 3.58 3.59 -4.13
C LYS A 2 4.16 2.37 -3.38
N GLN A 3 5.29 2.52 -2.69
CA GLN A 3 5.96 1.41 -2.00
C GLN A 3 5.51 1.24 -0.53
N ASN A 4 5.36 2.35 0.22
CA ASN A 4 5.20 2.28 1.67
C ASN A 4 3.75 2.13 2.15
N LEU A 5 2.77 2.60 1.38
CA LEU A 5 1.33 2.53 1.74
C LEU A 5 0.61 1.33 1.10
N GLY A 6 1.34 0.41 0.48
CA GLY A 6 0.73 -0.79 -0.08
C GLY A 6 -0.18 -0.52 -1.30
N LEU A 7 0.10 0.48 -2.12
CA LEU A 7 -0.72 0.73 -3.32
C LEU A 7 -0.88 -0.52 -4.19
N ASN A 8 0.17 -1.33 -4.29
CA ASN A 8 0.20 -2.59 -5.05
C ASN A 8 -0.15 -3.85 -4.22
N THR A 9 -0.57 -3.73 -2.96
CA THR A 9 -0.91 -4.90 -2.14
C THR A 9 -2.29 -5.45 -2.46
N SER A 10 -3.19 -4.63 -3.00
CA SER A 10 -4.47 -5.13 -3.51
C SER A 10 -4.22 -6.02 -4.73
N ARG A 11 -4.45 -7.32 -4.55
CA ARG A 11 -4.37 -8.35 -5.62
C ARG A 11 -5.76 -8.76 -6.10
N SER A 12 -6.73 -7.84 -6.06
CA SER A 12 -8.09 -8.08 -6.56
C SER A 12 -8.13 -8.04 -8.08
N ASN A 13 -8.86 -8.99 -8.67
CA ASN A 13 -9.19 -8.98 -10.11
C ASN A 13 -10.40 -8.07 -10.41
N ASN A 14 -11.08 -7.55 -9.40
CA ASN A 14 -12.21 -6.64 -9.55
C ASN A 14 -11.67 -5.21 -9.68
N LEU A 15 -11.94 -4.56 -10.81
CA LEU A 15 -11.49 -3.20 -11.10
C LEU A 15 -12.02 -2.18 -10.08
N VAL A 16 -13.30 -2.28 -9.71
CA VAL A 16 -13.94 -1.38 -8.74
C VAL A 16 -13.28 -1.51 -7.37
N ALA A 17 -13.01 -2.74 -6.91
CA ALA A 17 -12.32 -2.96 -5.64
C ALA A 17 -10.88 -2.43 -5.67
N THR A 18 -10.18 -2.56 -6.80
CA THR A 18 -8.84 -2.02 -6.99
C THR A 18 -8.86 -0.49 -7.00
N GLU A 19 -9.84 0.14 -7.66
CA GLU A 19 -10.02 1.59 -7.68
C GLU A 19 -10.33 2.13 -6.28
N GLN A 20 -11.27 1.50 -5.56
CA GLN A 20 -11.58 1.85 -4.17
C GLN A 20 -10.35 1.74 -3.27
N TRP A 21 -9.51 0.71 -3.45
CA TRP A 21 -8.25 0.59 -2.72
C TRP A 21 -7.29 1.75 -2.99
N MET A 22 -7.17 2.18 -4.26
CA MET A 22 -6.34 3.34 -4.61
C MET A 22 -6.86 4.62 -3.93
N TRP A 23 -8.18 4.83 -3.94
CA TRP A 23 -8.83 5.95 -3.26
C TRP A 23 -8.64 5.93 -1.75
N LEU A 24 -8.57 4.75 -1.11
CA LEU A 24 -8.23 4.63 0.32
C LEU A 24 -6.76 4.91 0.60
N CYS A 25 -5.85 4.50 -0.28
CA CYS A 25 -4.42 4.74 -0.13
C CYS A 25 -4.02 6.22 -0.34
N ALA A 26 -4.79 6.97 -1.13
CA ALA A 26 -4.52 8.38 -1.44
C ALA A 26 -4.48 9.29 -0.20
N PRO A 27 -5.54 9.35 0.64
CA PRO A 27 -5.57 10.22 1.79
C PRO A 27 -4.61 9.79 2.90
N ALA A 28 -4.15 8.54 2.90
CA ALA A 28 -3.31 7.99 3.98
C ALA A 28 -1.93 8.66 4.13
N ASN A 29 -1.46 9.46 3.17
CA ASN A 29 -0.21 10.22 3.32
C ASN A 29 -0.39 11.48 4.20
N TRP A 30 -1.58 12.08 4.23
CA TRP A 30 -1.85 13.29 5.00
C TRP A 30 -1.63 13.12 6.50
N PRO A 31 -2.19 12.10 7.17
CA PRO A 31 -1.94 11.91 8.60
C PRO A 31 -0.45 11.69 8.90
N LEU A 32 0.30 11.05 7.99
CA LEU A 32 1.75 10.87 8.16
C LEU A 32 2.55 12.19 8.06
N LEU A 33 2.08 13.15 7.27
CA LEU A 33 2.69 14.49 7.23
C LEU A 33 2.38 15.27 8.51
N LEU A 34 1.15 15.19 9.01
CA LEU A 34 0.73 15.87 10.24
C LEU A 34 1.40 15.31 11.50
N MET A 35 1.61 13.99 11.56
CA MET A 35 2.25 13.33 12.69
C MET A 35 3.77 13.56 12.75
N ARG A 36 4.36 14.12 11.71
CA ARG A 36 5.81 14.24 11.55
C ARG A 36 6.48 14.98 12.71
N ASP A 37 5.84 16.03 13.21
CA ASP A 37 6.38 16.90 14.26
C ASP A 37 6.02 16.40 15.67
N LEU A 38 5.13 15.40 15.76
CA LEU A 38 4.65 14.82 17.01
C LEU A 38 5.40 13.54 17.40
N ILE A 39 6.17 12.96 16.47
CA ILE A 39 6.71 11.61 16.61
C ILE A 39 8.23 11.60 16.56
N GLU A 40 8.85 10.85 17.46
CA GLU A 40 10.27 10.56 17.41
C GLU A 40 10.62 9.48 16.39
N ALA A 41 11.80 9.61 15.80
CA ALA A 41 12.27 8.70 14.75
C ALA A 41 12.46 7.27 15.30
N ASP A 42 11.67 6.30 14.85
CA ASP A 42 11.94 4.88 15.09
C ASP A 42 12.93 4.36 14.04
N ARG A 43 14.21 4.68 14.25
CA ARG A 43 15.32 4.34 13.35
C ARG A 43 16.27 3.34 14.00
N PRO A 44 16.73 2.31 13.26
CA PRO A 44 17.83 1.47 13.70
C PRO A 44 19.09 2.30 13.99
N ALA A 45 19.92 1.87 14.94
CA ALA A 45 21.12 2.61 15.36
C ALA A 45 22.10 2.94 14.23
N TRP A 46 22.17 2.08 13.21
CA TRP A 46 23.03 2.26 12.03
C TRP A 46 22.45 3.23 10.98
N TYR A 47 21.19 3.64 11.11
CA TYR A 47 20.53 4.48 10.10
C TYR A 47 20.86 5.96 10.32
N PRO A 48 21.36 6.68 9.30
CA PRO A 48 21.88 8.03 9.46
C PRO A 48 20.77 9.01 9.87
N GLY A 49 20.96 9.61 11.05
CA GLY A 49 19.99 10.51 11.64
C GLY A 49 20.26 12.00 11.45
N PHE A 50 21.48 12.32 11.04
CA PHE A 50 21.98 13.67 10.81
C PHE A 50 22.60 13.74 9.42
N ARG A 51 22.47 14.90 8.78
CA ARG A 51 23.14 15.24 7.53
C ARG A 51 23.63 16.68 7.65
N ASP A 52 24.89 16.92 7.34
CA ASP A 52 25.49 18.27 7.36
C ASP A 52 25.26 19.01 8.69
N GLY A 53 25.41 18.29 9.82
CA GLY A 53 25.23 18.83 11.18
C GLY A 53 23.77 19.06 11.61
N LYS A 54 22.79 18.82 10.74
CA LYS A 54 21.36 19.02 11.04
C LYS A 54 20.63 17.70 11.16
N ARG A 55 19.65 17.65 12.07
CA ARG A 55 18.76 16.48 12.22
C ARG A 55 17.98 16.31 10.92
N LYS A 56 18.07 15.12 10.33
CA LYS A 56 17.33 14.83 9.10
C LYS A 56 15.84 14.78 9.42
N GLU A 57 15.12 15.57 8.66
CA GLU A 57 13.68 15.64 8.58
C GLU A 57 13.07 14.24 8.32
N LEU A 58 12.04 13.83 9.09
CA LEU A 58 11.49 12.48 9.00
C LEU A 58 10.82 12.26 7.65
N THR A 59 11.11 11.14 7.00
CA THR A 59 10.41 10.74 5.78
C THR A 59 9.06 10.11 6.15
N PRO A 60 8.03 10.18 5.29
CA PRO A 60 6.73 9.56 5.59
C PRO A 60 6.81 8.08 5.94
N GLY A 61 7.78 7.33 5.37
CA GLY A 61 8.01 5.92 5.72
C GLY A 61 8.58 5.71 7.13
N LEU A 62 9.41 6.63 7.63
CA LEU A 62 9.89 6.59 9.02
C LEU A 62 8.78 6.98 10.00
N VAL A 63 7.97 7.99 9.65
CA VAL A 63 6.80 8.37 10.45
C VAL A 63 5.83 7.19 10.53
N GLN A 64 5.56 6.51 9.41
CA GLN A 64 4.68 5.33 9.39
C GLN A 64 5.14 4.21 10.34
N ARG A 65 6.46 3.97 10.47
CA ARG A 65 6.99 2.96 11.39
C ARG A 65 6.71 3.31 12.85
N ALA A 66 6.84 4.59 13.20
CA ALA A 66 6.65 5.08 14.56
C ALA A 66 5.18 5.46 14.88
N ALA A 67 4.34 5.62 13.86
CA ALA A 67 2.94 6.08 13.97
C ALA A 67 2.10 5.27 14.95
N LEU A 68 2.31 3.95 15.01
CA LEU A 68 1.54 3.08 15.89
C LEU A 68 1.69 3.47 17.38
N ARG A 69 2.86 3.94 17.80
CA ARG A 69 3.10 4.35 19.21
C ARG A 69 2.21 5.53 19.60
N LEU A 70 2.14 6.53 18.72
CA LEU A 70 1.28 7.70 18.89
C LEU A 70 -0.21 7.31 18.82
N LEU A 71 -0.59 6.50 17.83
CA LEU A 71 -1.99 6.07 17.66
C LEU A 71 -2.53 5.26 18.86
N VAL A 72 -1.70 4.42 19.48
CA VAL A 72 -2.10 3.67 20.67
C VAL A 72 -2.34 4.59 21.87
N GLN A 73 -1.52 5.64 22.03
CA GLN A 73 -1.68 6.63 23.11
C GLN A 73 -2.95 7.47 22.94
N LEU A 74 -3.30 7.83 21.71
CA LEU A 74 -4.54 8.53 21.37
C LEU A 74 -5.80 7.68 21.59
N GLY A 75 -5.65 6.36 21.62
CA GLY A 75 -6.78 5.43 21.63
C GLY A 75 -7.56 5.47 20.31
N THR A 76 -8.79 4.94 20.33
CA THR A 76 -9.69 5.01 19.17
C THR A 76 -11.08 5.39 19.63
N PRO A 77 -11.74 6.36 18.96
CA PRO A 77 -13.16 6.64 19.20
C PRO A 77 -14.06 5.54 18.59
N ALA A 78 -13.49 4.61 17.80
CA ALA A 78 -14.25 3.55 17.19
C ALA A 78 -14.72 2.54 18.23
N ASN A 79 -15.99 2.15 18.14
CA ASN A 79 -16.52 1.05 18.91
C ASN A 79 -15.72 -0.24 18.62
N PRO A 80 -15.55 -1.12 19.62
CA PRO A 80 -14.90 -2.40 19.40
C PRO A 80 -15.60 -3.16 18.27
N PRO A 81 -14.85 -3.84 17.40
CA PRO A 81 -15.45 -4.60 16.33
C PRO A 81 -16.38 -5.67 16.91
N LYS A 82 -17.49 -5.95 16.23
CA LYS A 82 -18.35 -7.07 16.59
C LYS A 82 -17.50 -8.34 16.60
N VAL A 83 -17.63 -9.15 17.66
CA VAL A 83 -16.91 -10.42 17.78
C VAL A 83 -17.29 -11.29 16.59
N ALA A 84 -16.34 -11.46 15.67
CA ALA A 84 -16.50 -12.40 14.57
C ALA A 84 -16.38 -13.81 15.16
N GLY A 85 -17.51 -14.48 15.37
CA GLY A 85 -17.52 -15.89 15.73
C GLY A 85 -16.86 -16.75 14.64
N LYS A 86 -16.64 -18.04 14.94
CA LYS A 86 -16.20 -19.00 13.92
C LYS A 86 -17.24 -19.03 12.79
N GLY A 87 -16.87 -18.54 11.61
CA GLY A 87 -17.71 -18.70 10.42
C GLY A 87 -17.96 -20.18 10.16
N LYS A 88 -19.14 -20.53 9.63
CA LYS A 88 -19.53 -21.93 9.32
C LYS A 88 -18.61 -22.63 8.29
N GLY A 89 -17.56 -21.96 7.82
CA GLY A 89 -16.68 -22.43 6.78
C GLY A 89 -17.38 -22.52 5.43
N ARG A 90 -16.72 -23.19 4.48
CA ARG A 90 -17.36 -23.58 3.22
C ARG A 90 -18.30 -24.74 3.49
N GLN A 91 -19.46 -24.74 2.84
CA GLN A 91 -20.35 -25.90 2.87
C GLN A 91 -19.60 -27.15 2.37
N LYS A 92 -19.89 -28.31 2.97
CA LYS A 92 -19.34 -29.60 2.50
C LYS A 92 -19.70 -29.77 1.01
N GLY A 93 -18.71 -30.14 0.19
CA GLY A 93 -18.88 -30.25 -1.26
C GLY A 93 -18.66 -28.96 -2.05
N CYS A 94 -18.47 -27.81 -1.40
CA CYS A 94 -18.16 -26.56 -2.08
C CYS A 94 -16.78 -26.63 -2.76
N ARG A 95 -16.77 -26.67 -4.10
CA ARG A 95 -15.56 -26.57 -4.94
C ARG A 95 -15.57 -25.21 -5.64
N PRO A 96 -14.78 -24.21 -5.20
CA PRO A 96 -14.70 -22.95 -5.89
C PRO A 96 -14.14 -23.16 -7.30
N VAL A 97 -14.69 -22.45 -8.28
CA VAL A 97 -14.18 -22.46 -9.65
C VAL A 97 -12.74 -21.93 -9.65
N ALA A 98 -11.87 -22.57 -10.42
CA ALA A 98 -10.51 -22.11 -10.60
C ALA A 98 -10.51 -20.67 -11.13
N ARG A 99 -9.58 -19.83 -10.66
CA ARG A 99 -9.46 -18.46 -11.13
C ARG A 99 -9.19 -18.45 -12.64
N LEU A 100 -10.01 -17.73 -13.40
CA LEU A 100 -9.80 -17.51 -14.83
C LEU A 100 -8.41 -16.88 -15.06
N ARG A 101 -7.57 -17.55 -15.84
CA ARG A 101 -6.24 -17.07 -16.22
C ARG A 101 -6.32 -16.45 -17.60
N TYR A 102 -5.96 -15.18 -17.70
CA TYR A 102 -5.80 -14.51 -18.99
C TYR A 102 -4.37 -14.72 -19.51
N PRO A 103 -4.16 -14.81 -20.84
CA PRO A 103 -2.83 -14.93 -21.41
C PRO A 103 -1.97 -13.72 -21.06
N VAL A 104 -0.69 -13.95 -20.73
CA VAL A 104 0.27 -12.87 -20.42
C VAL A 104 0.66 -12.16 -21.72
N ILE A 105 0.15 -10.93 -21.92
CA ILE A 105 0.58 -10.08 -23.03
C ILE A 105 1.98 -9.56 -22.71
N LYS A 106 2.99 -10.08 -23.40
CA LYS A 106 4.37 -9.57 -23.33
C LYS A 106 4.50 -8.42 -24.33
N LYS A 107 5.07 -7.29 -23.90
CA LYS A 107 5.44 -6.22 -24.84
C LYS A 107 6.53 -6.76 -25.78
N THR A 108 6.19 -6.96 -27.05
CA THR A 108 7.18 -7.18 -28.12
C THR A 108 7.97 -5.90 -28.32
N LYS A 109 9.29 -6.01 -28.59
CA LYS A 109 10.06 -4.87 -29.08
C LYS A 109 9.42 -4.44 -30.40
N THR A 110 8.99 -3.17 -30.48
CA THR A 110 8.53 -2.57 -31.73
C THR A 110 9.64 -2.72 -32.76
N GLY A 111 9.47 -3.62 -33.73
CA GLY A 111 10.30 -3.63 -34.93
C GLY A 111 10.14 -2.28 -35.64
N GLN A 112 11.25 -1.74 -36.15
CA GLN A 112 11.24 -0.50 -36.91
C GLN A 112 10.16 -0.57 -38.00
N LYS A 113 9.20 0.37 -37.99
CA LYS A 113 8.29 0.58 -39.11
C LYS A 113 9.15 0.88 -40.34
N GLN A 114 9.27 -0.07 -41.26
CA GLN A 114 9.81 0.23 -42.58
C GLN A 114 8.81 1.18 -43.25
N ALA A 115 9.28 2.39 -43.54
CA ALA A 115 8.51 3.36 -44.32
C ALA A 115 8.25 2.76 -45.70
N ILE A 116 6.99 2.62 -46.06
CA ILE A 116 6.57 2.26 -47.41
C ILE A 116 7.02 3.41 -48.32
N ALA A 117 8.04 3.15 -49.15
CA ALA A 117 8.46 4.09 -50.18
C ALA A 117 7.42 4.07 -51.31
N SER A 118 6.71 5.17 -51.48
CA SER A 118 5.88 5.44 -52.64
C SER A 118 6.76 5.73 -53.86
N ARG A 119 6.56 4.98 -54.95
CA ARG A 119 7.01 5.31 -56.32
C ARG A 119 5.78 5.53 -57.19
#